data_AF-A0A952Q3W7-F1
#
_entry.id   AF-A0A952Q3W7-F1
#
_cell.length_a   1.000
_cell.length_b   1.000
_cell.length_c   1.000
_cell.angle_alpha   90.00
_cell.angle_beta   90.00
_cell.angle_gamma   90.00
#
_symmetry.space_group_name_H-M   'P 1'
#
loop_
_entity.id
_entity.type
_entity.pdbx_description
1 polymer ?
#
loop_
_entity_poly.entity_id
_entity_poly.type
_entity_poly.pdbx_seq_one_letter_code
_entity_poly.pdbx_strand_id
1 'polypeptide(L)'
;MAPSLRRHDLDWLRVLAVLLLIPFHSALIFALGPEHMVYIKDRVESLELLKIDGFIYMWHMPLLFVIAGAATWYALKRRSAGDYIRERSLRLALPFGFAVLTLIPLMTYVHYIGSPNAPTLLEHLGTFYTIRGDDLGGMNGHFTPAHLWFILFLFVYSLVALPLFLWLRRDSSAGIRQQIGRILARPSVLLLMPIPLALLTLLPSLADKNPFYFLGLFILGFLIMVDDSITATIDRLTPWALVIGVVAAGLYMAPNLFSGVPYPQRDTPVYIAWSLAFDVARWTWVLALMGLGHRLLNRDSAVLRYTNEAAYPIYILHLPVNTVVGYFIVRMDASIGVKYVLINLFTFVFTFAVYDVIVKRIPLLRLLFGMKPKAATVGAAPAYRRLSHV
;
A
#
# COMPACT_ATOMS: atom_id res chain seq x y z
N MET A 1 -9.25 32.47 4.59
CA MET A 1 -9.00 31.02 4.71
C MET A 1 -7.50 30.81 4.72
N ALA A 2 -6.91 30.33 5.82
CA ALA A 2 -5.49 29.99 5.85
C ALA A 2 -5.20 28.96 4.74
N PRO A 3 -4.11 29.10 3.95
CA PRO A 3 -3.72 28.08 3.00
C PRO A 3 -3.61 26.76 3.77
N SER A 4 -4.41 25.76 3.41
CA SER A 4 -4.35 24.45 4.07
C SER A 4 -2.91 23.96 3.96
N LEU A 5 -2.16 23.96 5.07
CA LEU A 5 -0.79 23.42 5.07
C LEU A 5 -0.85 22.00 4.51
N ARG A 6 -0.04 21.73 3.49
CA ARG A 6 0.08 20.40 2.93
C ARG A 6 0.57 19.47 4.04
N ARG A 7 -0.13 18.35 4.23
CA ARG A 7 0.26 17.30 5.19
C ARG A 7 1.45 16.51 4.65
N HIS A 8 2.65 17.02 4.88
CA HIS A 8 3.90 16.41 4.42
C HIS A 8 4.18 15.09 5.13
N ASP A 9 3.70 14.95 6.36
CA ASP A 9 3.72 13.71 7.13
C ASP A 9 3.02 12.55 6.40
N LEU A 10 1.84 12.78 5.83
CA LEU A 10 1.12 11.75 5.06
C LEU A 10 1.85 11.37 3.77
N ASP A 11 2.50 12.33 3.11
CA ASP A 11 3.32 12.06 1.93
C ASP A 11 4.56 11.23 2.29
N TRP A 12 5.24 11.55 3.39
CA TRP A 12 6.37 10.77 3.89
C TRP A 12 5.97 9.36 4.30
N LEU A 13 4.91 9.20 5.08
CA LEU A 13 4.42 7.88 5.49
C LEU A 13 4.08 7.01 4.27
N ARG A 14 3.45 7.59 3.25
CA ARG A 14 3.17 6.89 1.99
C ARG A 14 4.45 6.45 1.28
N VAL A 15 5.44 7.34 1.16
CA VAL A 15 6.73 7.03 0.51
C VAL A 15 7.44 5.92 1.26
N LEU A 16 7.56 6.02 2.59
CA LEU A 16 8.23 5.03 3.41
C LEU A 16 7.53 3.67 3.35
N ALA A 17 6.20 3.66 3.41
CA ALA A 17 5.42 2.43 3.25
C ALA A 17 5.65 1.80 1.87
N VAL A 18 5.66 2.58 0.79
CA VAL A 18 5.97 2.05 -0.55
C VAL A 18 7.38 1.47 -0.62
N LEU A 19 8.39 2.15 -0.07
CA LEU A 19 9.76 1.64 -0.08
C LEU A 19 9.92 0.37 0.76
N LEU A 20 9.15 0.23 1.85
CA LEU A 20 9.13 -0.96 2.70
C LEU A 20 8.62 -2.22 1.98
N LEU A 21 7.89 -2.08 0.86
CA LEU A 21 7.47 -3.24 0.06
C LEU A 21 8.64 -4.02 -0.52
N ILE A 22 9.78 -3.38 -0.78
CA ILE A 22 10.97 -4.05 -1.31
C ILE A 22 11.51 -5.10 -0.31
N PRO A 23 11.86 -4.74 0.94
CA PRO A 23 12.31 -5.73 1.92
C PRO A 23 11.23 -6.72 2.34
N PHE A 24 9.95 -6.31 2.32
CA PHE A 24 8.82 -7.20 2.54
C PHE A 24 8.75 -8.31 1.49
N HIS A 25 8.63 -7.98 0.21
CA HIS A 25 8.55 -8.98 -0.86
C HIS A 25 9.84 -9.79 -1.02
N SER A 26 11.00 -9.18 -0.72
CA SER A 26 12.26 -9.92 -0.67
C SER A 26 12.29 -10.98 0.43
N ALA A 27 11.58 -10.75 1.55
CA ALA A 27 11.49 -11.71 2.65
C ALA A 27 10.58 -12.88 2.27
N LEU A 28 9.48 -12.60 1.55
CA LEU A 28 8.55 -13.62 1.06
C LEU A 28 9.17 -14.65 0.12
N ILE A 29 10.30 -14.35 -0.54
CA ILE A 29 11.07 -15.33 -1.33
C ILE A 29 11.57 -16.48 -0.44
N PHE A 30 11.79 -16.24 0.85
CA PHE A 30 12.29 -17.22 1.82
C PHE A 30 11.18 -17.76 2.74
N ALA A 31 9.91 -17.44 2.49
CA ALA A 31 8.76 -18.01 3.20
C ALA A 31 8.11 -19.07 2.29
N LEU A 32 8.19 -20.37 2.61
CA LEU A 32 7.86 -21.42 1.63
C LEU A 32 6.37 -21.79 1.61
N GLY A 33 5.59 -21.34 2.59
CA GLY A 33 4.15 -21.61 2.66
C GLY A 33 3.37 -21.11 1.42
N PRO A 34 2.38 -21.87 0.93
CA PRO A 34 1.62 -21.55 -0.29
C PRO A 34 0.81 -20.24 -0.18
N GLU A 35 0.51 -19.79 1.03
CA GLU A 35 -0.14 -18.52 1.35
C GLU A 35 0.74 -17.29 1.02
N HIS A 36 2.05 -17.46 0.94
CA HIS A 36 3.01 -16.40 0.67
C HIS A 36 3.17 -16.20 -0.83
N MET A 37 2.28 -15.42 -1.44
CA MET A 37 2.22 -15.25 -2.89
C MET A 37 3.39 -14.41 -3.45
N VAL A 38 4.48 -15.09 -3.81
CA VAL A 38 5.54 -14.58 -4.70
C VAL A 38 5.94 -15.66 -5.71
N TYR A 39 6.34 -15.24 -6.90
CA TYR A 39 6.52 -16.13 -8.05
C TYR A 39 7.86 -16.86 -8.07
N ILE A 40 8.79 -16.49 -7.18
CA ILE A 40 10.08 -17.15 -6.98
C ILE A 40 10.32 -17.39 -5.49
N LYS A 41 10.81 -18.59 -5.18
CA LYS A 41 11.15 -19.04 -3.82
C LYS A 41 12.58 -19.55 -3.78
N ASP A 42 13.26 -19.35 -2.66
CA ASP A 42 14.48 -20.09 -2.36
C ASP A 42 14.16 -21.57 -2.05
N ARG A 43 15.18 -22.41 -1.96
CA ARG A 43 15.04 -23.80 -1.53
C ARG A 43 14.99 -23.94 -0.02
N VAL A 44 15.51 -22.94 0.70
CA VAL A 44 15.61 -22.94 2.16
C VAL A 44 14.72 -21.84 2.74
N GLU A 45 13.89 -22.21 3.71
CA GLU A 45 13.04 -21.29 4.45
C GLU A 45 13.83 -20.51 5.52
N SER A 46 13.39 -19.29 5.80
CA SER A 46 13.90 -18.49 6.91
C SER A 46 12.78 -18.07 7.86
N LEU A 47 12.73 -18.70 9.03
CA LEU A 47 11.77 -18.35 10.08
C LEU A 47 11.92 -16.91 10.57
N GLU A 48 13.14 -16.35 10.58
CA GLU A 48 13.37 -14.97 10.98
C GLU A 48 12.81 -13.97 9.97
N LEU A 49 12.97 -14.24 8.67
CA LEU A 49 12.36 -13.41 7.63
C LEU A 49 10.84 -13.54 7.62
N LEU A 50 10.30 -14.74 7.90
CA LEU A 50 8.86 -14.95 8.08
C LEU A 50 8.28 -14.13 9.23
N LYS A 51 8.98 -14.05 10.37
CA LYS A 51 8.57 -13.20 11.50
C LYS A 51 8.53 -11.72 11.12
N ILE A 52 9.57 -11.24 10.43
CA ILE A 52 9.66 -9.85 9.95
C ILE A 52 8.52 -9.54 8.98
N ASP A 53 8.28 -10.44 8.04
CA ASP A 53 7.18 -10.35 7.07
C ASP A 53 5.82 -10.24 7.76
N GLY A 54 5.50 -11.18 8.66
CA GLY A 54 4.25 -11.20 9.40
C GLY A 54 4.03 -9.93 10.23
N PHE A 55 5.10 -9.40 10.83
CA PHE A 55 5.04 -8.13 11.57
C PHE A 55 4.74 -6.94 10.65
N ILE A 56 5.37 -6.85 9.47
CA ILE A 56 5.11 -5.77 8.50
C ILE A 56 3.69 -5.90 7.93
N TYR A 57 3.30 -7.11 7.51
CA TYR A 57 1.99 -7.41 6.94
C TYR A 57 0.85 -6.94 7.85
N MET A 58 1.02 -7.12 9.16
CA MET A 58 0.04 -6.77 10.17
C MET A 58 -0.50 -5.35 10.03
N TRP A 59 0.35 -4.34 9.83
CA TRP A 59 -0.03 -2.92 9.87
C TRP A 59 0.17 -2.17 8.54
N HIS A 60 0.97 -2.69 7.62
CA HIS A 60 1.40 -1.98 6.41
C HIS A 60 0.25 -1.63 5.46
N MET A 61 -0.53 -2.62 5.03
CA MET A 61 -1.69 -2.37 4.14
C MET A 61 -2.76 -1.52 4.82
N PRO A 62 -3.11 -1.76 6.10
CA PRO A 62 -4.00 -0.88 6.84
C PRO A 62 -3.58 0.59 6.86
N LEU A 63 -2.29 0.86 7.10
CA LEU A 63 -1.73 2.20 7.07
C LEU A 63 -1.93 2.86 5.69
N LEU A 64 -1.61 2.15 4.61
CA LEU A 64 -1.76 2.67 3.25
C LEU A 64 -3.22 3.03 2.90
N PHE A 65 -4.20 2.22 3.32
CA PHE A 65 -5.62 2.54 3.11
C PHE A 65 -6.07 3.77 3.93
N VAL A 66 -5.64 3.89 5.18
CA VAL A 66 -5.93 5.06 6.02
C VAL A 66 -5.32 6.33 5.41
N ILE A 67 -4.06 6.28 4.96
CA ILE A 67 -3.40 7.42 4.29
C ILE A 67 -4.13 7.78 2.99
N ALA A 68 -4.56 6.79 2.20
CA ALA A 68 -5.30 7.02 0.96
C ALA A 68 -6.67 7.70 1.21
N GLY A 69 -7.35 7.31 2.29
CA GLY A 69 -8.58 7.96 2.78
C GLY A 69 -8.32 9.42 3.19
N ALA A 70 -7.29 9.64 4.01
CA ALA A 70 -6.88 10.96 4.46
C ALA A 70 -6.52 11.89 3.29
N ALA A 71 -5.77 11.38 2.29
CA ALA A 71 -5.45 12.13 1.08
C ALA A 71 -6.70 12.50 0.26
N THR A 72 -7.76 11.66 0.31
CA THR A 72 -9.02 11.92 -0.40
C THR A 72 -9.76 13.13 0.16
N TRP A 73 -9.71 13.36 1.48
CA TRP A 73 -10.27 14.58 2.10
C TRP A 73 -9.66 15.86 1.50
N TYR A 74 -8.33 15.92 1.44
CA TYR A 74 -7.62 17.07 0.85
C TYR A 74 -7.80 17.15 -0.66
N ALA A 75 -7.89 16.02 -1.36
CA ALA A 75 -8.09 15.99 -2.81
C ALA A 75 -9.45 16.55 -3.20
N LEU A 76 -10.52 16.15 -2.50
CA LEU A 76 -11.88 16.62 -2.74
C LEU A 76 -12.03 18.09 -2.37
N LYS A 77 -11.35 18.63 -1.35
CA LYS A 77 -11.37 20.07 -1.03
C LYS A 77 -11.09 20.99 -2.23
N ARG A 78 -10.35 20.51 -3.24
CA ARG A 78 -9.92 21.29 -4.40
C ARG A 78 -10.46 20.81 -5.75
N ARG A 79 -11.34 19.79 -5.77
CA ARG A 79 -11.77 19.11 -7.00
C ARG A 79 -13.27 18.86 -7.02
N SER A 80 -13.84 18.90 -8.22
CA SER A 80 -15.20 18.39 -8.45
C SER A 80 -15.24 16.85 -8.37
N ALA A 81 -16.44 16.28 -8.30
CA ALA A 81 -16.62 14.82 -8.35
C ALA A 81 -16.10 14.22 -9.67
N GLY A 82 -16.36 14.89 -10.80
CA GLY A 82 -15.89 14.46 -12.12
C GLY A 82 -14.36 14.49 -12.22
N ASP A 83 -13.73 15.58 -11.74
CA ASP A 83 -12.26 15.69 -11.71
C ASP A 83 -11.63 14.61 -10.84
N TYR A 84 -12.26 14.31 -9.69
CA TYR A 84 -11.81 13.26 -8.79
C TYR A 84 -11.86 11.88 -9.46
N ILE A 85 -12.99 11.52 -10.08
CA ILE A 85 -13.14 10.25 -10.80
C ILE A 85 -12.12 10.16 -11.93
N ARG A 86 -11.99 11.22 -12.74
CA ARG A 86 -11.03 11.27 -13.86
C ARG A 86 -9.60 11.08 -13.37
N GLU A 87 -9.20 11.76 -12.30
CA GLU A 87 -7.86 11.60 -11.72
C GLU A 87 -7.63 10.18 -11.19
N ARG A 88 -8.63 9.57 -10.53
CA ARG A 88 -8.53 8.18 -10.06
C ARG A 88 -8.45 7.18 -11.21
N SER A 89 -9.23 7.35 -12.27
CA SER A 89 -9.15 6.49 -13.45
C SER A 89 -7.77 6.57 -14.13
N LEU A 90 -7.25 7.78 -14.33
CA LEU A 90 -5.93 7.96 -14.97
C LEU A 90 -4.76 7.52 -14.10
N ARG A 91 -4.90 7.58 -12.78
CA ARG A 91 -3.80 7.25 -11.85
C ARG A 91 -3.87 5.86 -11.24
N LEU A 92 -5.01 5.18 -11.29
CA LEU A 92 -5.18 3.84 -10.70
C LEU A 92 -5.62 2.83 -11.75
N ALA A 93 -6.75 3.07 -12.43
CA ALA A 93 -7.32 2.10 -13.37
C ALA A 93 -6.46 1.91 -14.63
N LEU A 94 -5.98 3.00 -15.24
CA LEU A 94 -5.12 2.93 -16.42
C LEU A 94 -3.77 2.23 -16.11
N PRO A 95 -3.03 2.58 -15.05
CA PRO A 95 -1.81 1.85 -14.70
C PRO A 95 -2.04 0.40 -14.31
N PHE A 96 -3.13 0.10 -13.60
CA PHE A 96 -3.54 -1.28 -13.31
C PHE A 96 -3.75 -2.08 -14.60
N GLY A 97 -4.57 -1.57 -15.53
CA GLY A 97 -4.84 -2.24 -16.80
C GLY A 97 -3.57 -2.43 -17.63
N PHE A 98 -2.72 -1.40 -17.72
CA PHE A 98 -1.44 -1.51 -18.41
C PHE A 98 -0.55 -2.62 -17.82
N ALA A 99 -0.39 -2.64 -16.49
CA ALA A 99 0.46 -3.62 -15.84
C ALA A 99 -0.11 -5.05 -15.93
N VAL A 100 -1.43 -5.23 -15.82
CA VAL A 100 -2.11 -6.52 -16.03
C VAL A 100 -1.89 -7.05 -17.45
N LEU A 101 -1.90 -6.18 -18.45
CA LEU A 101 -1.72 -6.57 -19.86
C LEU A 101 -0.25 -6.81 -20.24
N THR A 102 0.70 -6.40 -19.40
CA THR A 102 2.12 -6.40 -19.77
C THR A 102 3.01 -6.97 -18.67
N LEU A 103 3.13 -6.26 -17.54
CA LEU A 103 4.10 -6.57 -16.49
C LEU A 103 3.76 -7.84 -15.70
N ILE A 104 2.49 -8.01 -15.32
CA ILE A 104 2.06 -9.14 -14.47
C ILE A 104 2.27 -10.49 -15.17
N PRO A 105 1.76 -10.74 -16.39
CA PRO A 105 1.95 -12.04 -17.03
C PRO A 105 3.42 -12.37 -17.25
N LEU A 106 4.26 -11.37 -17.56
CA LEU A 106 5.71 -11.56 -17.67
C LEU A 106 6.35 -11.92 -16.33
N MET A 107 5.93 -11.26 -15.25
CA MET A 107 6.39 -11.56 -13.89
C MET A 107 5.97 -12.97 -13.44
N THR A 108 4.70 -13.35 -13.64
CA THR A 108 4.22 -14.67 -13.24
C THR A 108 4.84 -15.78 -14.09
N TYR A 109 5.16 -15.50 -15.36
CA TYR A 109 5.84 -16.46 -16.23
C TYR A 109 7.20 -16.91 -15.66
N VAL A 110 7.91 -16.03 -14.94
CA VAL A 110 9.21 -16.35 -14.32
C VAL A 110 9.11 -17.58 -13.39
N HIS A 111 7.95 -17.81 -12.78
CA HIS A 111 7.67 -18.99 -11.96
C HIS A 111 7.90 -20.31 -12.71
N TYR A 112 7.58 -20.35 -14.00
CA TYR A 112 7.66 -21.57 -14.80
C TYR A 112 9.07 -21.82 -15.38
N ILE A 113 9.92 -20.80 -15.45
CA ILE A 113 11.19 -20.90 -16.17
C ILE A 113 12.13 -21.90 -15.49
N GLY A 114 12.46 -22.96 -16.21
CA GLY A 114 13.34 -24.03 -15.74
C GLY A 114 12.61 -25.25 -15.18
N SER A 115 11.27 -25.24 -15.17
CA SER A 115 10.45 -26.42 -14.88
C SER A 115 10.43 -27.38 -16.07
N PRO A 116 10.43 -28.72 -15.85
CA PRO A 116 10.47 -29.71 -16.95
C PRO A 116 9.37 -29.57 -18.00
N ASN A 117 8.20 -29.06 -17.62
CA ASN A 117 7.04 -28.84 -18.49
C ASN A 117 6.64 -27.36 -18.53
N ALA A 118 7.61 -26.45 -18.54
CA ALA A 118 7.33 -25.02 -18.60
C ALA A 118 6.58 -24.67 -19.90
N PRO A 119 5.42 -23.99 -19.85
CA PRO A 119 4.79 -23.48 -21.06
C PRO A 119 5.72 -22.49 -21.76
N THR A 120 5.54 -22.34 -23.07
CA THR A 120 6.11 -21.19 -23.78
C THR A 120 5.47 -19.90 -23.28
N LEU A 121 6.15 -18.77 -23.44
CA LEU A 121 5.58 -17.48 -23.07
C LEU A 121 4.24 -17.21 -23.78
N LEU A 122 4.11 -17.62 -25.04
CA LEU A 122 2.89 -17.43 -25.81
C LEU A 122 1.72 -18.26 -25.25
N GLU A 123 1.97 -19.51 -24.87
CA GLU A 123 0.97 -20.37 -24.21
C GLU A 123 0.51 -19.77 -22.87
N HIS A 124 1.47 -19.33 -22.04
CA HIS A 124 1.15 -18.66 -20.76
C HIS A 124 0.35 -17.38 -20.97
N LEU A 125 0.70 -16.54 -21.94
CA LEU A 125 -0.09 -15.35 -22.28
C LEU A 125 -1.50 -15.71 -22.76
N GLY A 126 -1.67 -16.83 -23.47
CA GLY A 126 -2.97 -17.33 -23.89
C GLY A 126 -3.85 -17.77 -22.72
N THR A 127 -3.26 -18.35 -21.67
CA THR A 127 -4.01 -18.81 -20.49
C THR A 127 -4.20 -17.72 -19.43
N PHE A 128 -3.25 -16.80 -19.27
CA PHE A 128 -3.23 -15.82 -18.20
C PHE A 128 -4.48 -14.94 -18.14
N TYR A 129 -5.06 -14.58 -19.28
CA TYR A 129 -6.25 -13.72 -19.32
C TYR A 129 -7.57 -14.45 -19.06
N THR A 130 -7.51 -15.75 -18.74
CA THR A 130 -8.68 -16.52 -18.32
C THR A 130 -8.81 -16.50 -16.80
N ILE A 131 -10.00 -16.19 -16.30
CA ILE A 131 -10.32 -16.24 -14.88
C ILE A 131 -10.85 -17.64 -14.56
N ARG A 132 -10.21 -18.35 -13.63
CA ARG A 132 -10.65 -19.66 -13.15
C ARG A 132 -10.97 -19.62 -11.67
N GLY A 133 -12.26 -19.71 -11.34
CA GLY A 133 -12.73 -19.82 -9.97
C GLY A 133 -12.36 -18.63 -9.09
N ASP A 134 -12.03 -18.92 -7.84
CA ASP A 134 -11.66 -17.99 -6.77
C ASP A 134 -10.14 -17.82 -6.60
N ASP A 135 -9.32 -18.55 -7.35
CA ASP A 135 -7.86 -18.44 -7.32
C ASP A 135 -7.36 -17.24 -8.13
N LEU A 136 -7.14 -16.13 -7.42
CA LEU A 136 -6.49 -14.93 -7.94
C LEU A 136 -5.01 -14.84 -7.55
N GLY A 137 -4.35 -15.95 -7.19
CA GLY A 137 -2.93 -15.98 -6.82
C GLY A 137 -1.99 -16.01 -8.03
N GLY A 138 -2.45 -16.55 -9.16
CA GLY A 138 -1.72 -16.59 -10.44
C GLY A 138 -0.60 -17.64 -10.52
N MET A 139 -0.45 -18.48 -9.51
CA MET A 139 0.51 -19.61 -9.48
C MET A 139 0.12 -20.74 -10.43
N ASN A 140 -1.16 -20.80 -10.79
CA ASN A 140 -1.74 -21.75 -11.73
C ASN A 140 -1.69 -21.28 -13.20
N GLY A 141 -1.10 -20.10 -13.47
CA GLY A 141 -0.93 -19.55 -14.82
C GLY A 141 -2.14 -18.78 -15.32
N HIS A 142 -3.13 -18.55 -14.45
CA HIS A 142 -4.34 -17.79 -14.73
C HIS A 142 -4.27 -16.37 -14.16
N PHE A 143 -5.35 -15.62 -14.36
CA PHE A 143 -5.43 -14.21 -14.03
C PHE A 143 -5.16 -13.94 -12.55
N THR A 144 -4.31 -12.95 -12.28
CA THR A 144 -4.10 -12.41 -10.93
C THR A 144 -3.90 -10.89 -11.00
N PRO A 145 -4.45 -10.12 -10.04
CA PRO A 145 -4.05 -8.74 -9.84
C PRO A 145 -2.65 -8.62 -9.24
N ALA A 146 -2.05 -9.73 -8.77
CA ALA A 146 -0.77 -9.81 -8.08
C ALA A 146 -0.66 -8.76 -6.96
N HIS A 147 0.50 -8.13 -6.79
CA HIS A 147 0.70 -7.02 -5.84
C HIS A 147 -0.17 -5.79 -6.13
N LEU A 148 -0.77 -5.68 -7.32
CA LEU A 148 -1.59 -4.53 -7.70
C LEU A 148 -3.02 -4.54 -7.15
N TRP A 149 -3.39 -5.58 -6.39
CA TRP A 149 -4.71 -5.65 -5.72
C TRP A 149 -5.05 -4.39 -4.92
N PHE A 150 -4.06 -3.76 -4.30
CA PHE A 150 -4.26 -2.54 -3.51
C PHE A 150 -4.75 -1.36 -4.36
N ILE A 151 -4.18 -1.15 -5.55
CA ILE A 151 -4.62 -0.03 -6.42
C ILE A 151 -5.98 -0.31 -7.06
N LEU A 152 -6.30 -1.59 -7.31
CA LEU A 152 -7.64 -2.01 -7.74
C LEU A 152 -8.67 -1.70 -6.65
N PHE A 153 -8.40 -2.11 -5.41
CA PHE A 153 -9.26 -1.83 -4.26
C PHE A 153 -9.41 -0.33 -4.04
N LEU A 154 -8.31 0.43 -4.07
CA LEU A 154 -8.37 1.89 -3.97
C LEU A 154 -9.21 2.55 -5.05
N PHE A 155 -9.16 2.05 -6.29
CA PHE A 155 -10.00 2.58 -7.38
C PHE A 155 -11.48 2.34 -7.08
N VAL A 156 -11.85 1.10 -6.76
CA VAL A 156 -13.24 0.74 -6.41
C VAL A 156 -13.73 1.53 -5.20
N TYR A 157 -12.95 1.57 -4.11
CA TYR A 157 -13.32 2.30 -2.89
C TYR A 157 -13.43 3.80 -3.13
N SER A 158 -12.59 4.36 -4.00
CA SER A 158 -12.69 5.77 -4.39
C SER A 158 -14.02 6.08 -5.06
N LEU A 159 -14.62 5.15 -5.80
CA LEU A 159 -15.93 5.33 -6.44
C LEU A 159 -17.07 5.06 -5.45
N VAL A 160 -17.01 3.93 -4.73
CA VAL A 160 -18.05 3.48 -3.79
C VAL A 160 -18.22 4.46 -2.63
N ALA A 161 -17.13 4.98 -2.06
CA ALA A 161 -17.20 5.92 -0.94
C ALA A 161 -17.45 7.37 -1.37
N LEU A 162 -17.40 7.68 -2.67
CA LEU A 162 -17.53 9.06 -3.17
C LEU A 162 -18.86 9.72 -2.78
N PRO A 163 -20.04 9.08 -2.90
CA PRO A 163 -21.31 9.70 -2.50
C PRO A 163 -21.30 10.11 -1.02
N LEU A 164 -20.79 9.25 -0.14
CA LEU A 164 -20.64 9.52 1.29
C LEU A 164 -19.72 10.72 1.53
N PHE A 165 -18.56 10.76 0.86
CA PHE A 165 -17.60 11.86 1.02
C PHE A 165 -18.15 13.19 0.50
N LEU A 166 -18.86 13.19 -0.63
CA LEU A 166 -19.50 14.40 -1.16
C LEU A 166 -20.62 14.89 -0.25
N TRP A 167 -21.44 13.99 0.29
CA TRP A 167 -22.47 14.35 1.27
C TRP A 167 -21.85 14.94 2.54
N LEU A 168 -20.81 14.32 3.10
CA LEU A 168 -20.10 14.84 4.26
C LEU A 168 -19.43 16.18 4.00
N ARG A 169 -19.18 16.58 2.75
CA ARG A 169 -18.59 17.87 2.40
C ARG A 169 -19.57 19.03 2.27
N ARG A 170 -20.87 18.76 2.14
CA ARG A 170 -21.88 19.82 2.04
C ARG A 170 -21.91 20.66 3.32
N ASP A 171 -22.19 21.96 3.21
CA ASP A 171 -22.31 22.82 4.39
C ASP A 171 -23.45 22.38 5.32
N SER A 172 -24.53 21.82 4.73
CA SER A 172 -25.63 21.18 5.46
C SER A 172 -25.18 20.05 6.40
N SER A 173 -24.04 19.42 6.13
CA SER A 173 -23.49 18.31 6.92
C SER A 173 -22.47 18.76 7.96
N ALA A 174 -22.30 20.08 8.18
CA ALA A 174 -21.32 20.61 9.14
C ALA A 174 -21.54 20.11 10.58
N GLY A 175 -22.80 20.05 11.03
CA GLY A 175 -23.13 19.52 12.36
C GLY A 175 -22.75 18.04 12.52
N ILE A 176 -22.95 17.24 11.46
CA ILE A 176 -22.57 15.82 11.45
C ILE A 176 -21.04 15.67 11.48
N ARG A 177 -20.31 16.48 10.70
CA ARG A 177 -18.84 16.51 10.75
C ARG A 177 -18.33 16.84 12.15
N GLN A 178 -18.92 17.84 12.81
CA GLN A 178 -18.55 18.21 14.17
C GLN A 178 -18.86 17.11 15.19
N GLN A 179 -19.99 16.41 15.04
CA GLN A 179 -20.32 15.26 15.89
C GLN A 179 -19.34 14.11 15.70
N ILE A 180 -18.99 13.78 14.45
CA ILE A 180 -17.95 12.79 14.12
C ILE A 180 -16.62 13.19 14.75
N GLY A 181 -16.21 14.46 14.56
CA GLY A 181 -15.03 15.05 15.19
C GLY A 181 -15.01 14.84 16.70
N ARG A 182 -16.08 15.25 17.38
CA ARG A 182 -16.23 15.10 18.84
C ARG A 182 -16.18 13.66 19.33
N ILE A 183 -16.74 12.70 18.56
CA ILE A 183 -16.73 11.28 18.91
C ILE A 183 -15.35 10.68 18.69
N LEU A 184 -14.77 10.85 17.50
CA LEU A 184 -13.46 10.29 17.14
C LEU A 184 -12.30 10.97 17.87
N ALA A 185 -12.46 12.21 18.34
CA ALA A 185 -11.45 12.87 19.17
C ALA A 185 -11.37 12.29 20.59
N ARG A 186 -12.25 11.38 21.00
CA ARG A 186 -12.16 10.68 22.30
C ARG A 186 -11.09 9.59 22.23
N PRO A 187 -10.09 9.59 23.13
CA PRO A 187 -9.03 8.57 23.13
C PRO A 187 -9.55 7.13 23.17
N SER A 188 -10.58 6.88 23.99
CA SER A 188 -11.21 5.56 24.11
C SER A 188 -11.84 5.07 22.81
N VAL A 189 -12.44 5.95 22.02
CA VAL A 189 -13.06 5.59 20.75
C VAL A 189 -12.00 5.14 19.75
N LEU A 190 -10.88 5.87 19.63
CA LEU A 190 -9.79 5.48 18.74
C LEU A 190 -9.12 4.17 19.19
N LEU A 191 -8.96 3.94 20.50
CA LEU A 191 -8.39 2.70 21.01
C LEU A 191 -9.32 1.49 20.84
N LEU A 192 -10.64 1.69 20.83
CA LEU A 192 -11.65 0.63 20.66
C LEU A 192 -12.05 0.37 19.20
N MET A 193 -11.51 1.13 18.23
CA MET A 193 -11.72 0.88 16.79
C MET A 193 -11.36 -0.54 16.29
N PRO A 194 -10.45 -1.32 16.91
CA PRO A 194 -10.25 -2.71 16.52
C PRO A 194 -11.55 -3.54 16.54
N ILE A 195 -12.50 -3.24 17.44
CA ILE A 195 -13.75 -4.00 17.57
C ILE A 195 -14.63 -3.86 16.31
N PRO A 196 -15.10 -2.65 15.91
CA PRO A 196 -15.91 -2.52 14.70
C PRO A 196 -15.14 -2.91 13.43
N LEU A 197 -13.81 -2.73 13.39
CA LEU A 197 -13.01 -3.18 12.26
C LEU A 197 -12.92 -4.71 12.18
N ALA A 198 -12.76 -5.42 13.30
CA ALA A 198 -12.80 -6.88 13.36
C ALA A 198 -14.18 -7.44 12.97
N LEU A 199 -15.27 -6.75 13.28
CA LEU A 199 -16.59 -7.16 12.81
C LEU A 199 -16.70 -7.14 11.27
N LEU A 200 -15.99 -6.22 10.60
CA LEU A 200 -15.94 -6.20 9.12
C LEU A 200 -15.16 -7.39 8.56
N THR A 201 -14.22 -7.99 9.31
CA THR A 201 -13.46 -9.16 8.85
C THR A 201 -14.32 -10.42 8.81
N LEU A 202 -15.49 -10.43 9.46
CA LEU A 202 -16.47 -11.52 9.39
C LEU A 202 -17.24 -11.56 8.06
N LEU A 203 -17.19 -10.47 7.27
CA LEU A 203 -17.79 -10.42 5.94
C LEU A 203 -16.92 -11.18 4.91
N PRO A 204 -17.47 -11.61 3.77
CA PRO A 204 -16.74 -12.42 2.79
C PRO A 204 -15.46 -11.76 2.27
N SER A 205 -14.37 -12.53 2.19
CA SER A 205 -13.09 -12.13 1.59
C SER A 205 -13.02 -12.45 0.10
N LEU A 206 -12.25 -11.67 -0.65
CA LEU A 206 -11.88 -11.92 -2.04
C LEU A 206 -10.42 -12.39 -2.12
N ALA A 207 -10.21 -13.66 -2.49
CA ALA A 207 -8.89 -14.27 -2.67
C ALA A 207 -7.91 -14.04 -1.51
N ASP A 208 -8.41 -14.08 -0.26
CA ASP A 208 -7.74 -13.80 1.04
C ASP A 208 -7.78 -12.35 1.57
N LYS A 209 -8.21 -11.37 0.75
CA LYS A 209 -8.30 -9.97 1.16
C LYS A 209 -9.75 -9.61 1.52
N ASN A 210 -9.99 -9.06 2.71
CA ASN A 210 -11.34 -8.64 3.10
C ASN A 210 -11.66 -7.22 2.57
N PRO A 211 -12.56 -7.06 1.58
CA PRO A 211 -12.81 -5.77 0.96
C PRO A 211 -13.56 -4.79 1.88
N PHE A 212 -14.37 -5.29 2.81
CA PHE A 212 -15.15 -4.45 3.72
C PHE A 212 -14.27 -3.83 4.80
N TYR A 213 -13.33 -4.61 5.34
CA TYR A 213 -12.30 -4.16 6.26
C TYR A 213 -11.48 -3.01 5.66
N PHE A 214 -10.93 -3.20 4.46
CA PHE A 214 -10.11 -2.17 3.81
C PHE A 214 -10.92 -0.95 3.35
N LEU A 215 -12.18 -1.13 2.94
CA LEU A 215 -13.10 0.00 2.70
C LEU A 215 -13.37 0.79 3.99
N GLY A 216 -13.58 0.09 5.12
CA GLY A 216 -13.76 0.69 6.44
C GLY A 216 -12.56 1.55 6.85
N LEU A 217 -11.34 1.03 6.67
CA LEU A 217 -10.11 1.79 6.91
C LEU A 217 -9.95 3.00 5.99
N PHE A 218 -10.30 2.86 4.71
CA PHE A 218 -10.27 3.96 3.75
C PHE A 218 -11.26 5.08 4.15
N ILE A 219 -12.47 4.72 4.58
CA ILE A 219 -13.45 5.67 5.10
C ILE A 219 -12.93 6.30 6.40
N LEU A 220 -12.41 5.50 7.34
CA LEU A 220 -11.89 5.99 8.61
C LEU A 220 -10.73 6.99 8.40
N GLY A 221 -9.83 6.73 7.45
CA GLY A 221 -8.78 7.65 7.06
C GLY A 221 -9.31 9.01 6.59
N PHE A 222 -10.40 9.02 5.82
CA PHE A 222 -11.07 10.26 5.43
C PHE A 222 -11.68 10.98 6.65
N LEU A 223 -12.35 10.23 7.54
CA LEU A 223 -13.00 10.78 8.73
C LEU A 223 -12.01 11.38 9.74
N ILE A 224 -10.80 10.82 9.88
CA ILE A 224 -9.75 11.37 10.75
C ILE A 224 -9.37 12.80 10.34
N MET A 225 -9.50 13.15 9.06
CA MET A 225 -9.12 14.48 8.56
C MET A 225 -10.26 15.51 8.61
N VAL A 226 -11.46 15.10 9.02
CA VAL A 226 -12.63 15.98 9.10
C VAL A 226 -12.47 17.07 10.16
N ASP A 227 -11.79 16.76 11.26
CA ASP A 227 -11.57 17.65 12.40
C ASP A 227 -10.15 17.49 12.96
N ASP A 228 -9.44 18.60 13.12
CA ASP A 228 -8.04 18.61 13.56
C ASP A 228 -7.88 18.08 15.01
N SER A 229 -8.93 18.13 15.83
CA SER A 229 -8.92 17.56 17.19
C SER A 229 -8.69 16.05 17.19
N ILE A 230 -9.09 15.33 16.14
CA ILE A 230 -8.84 13.89 16.01
C ILE A 230 -7.33 13.66 15.85
N THR A 231 -6.66 14.42 14.97
CA THR A 231 -5.21 14.32 14.77
C THR A 231 -4.47 14.65 16.07
N ALA A 232 -4.90 15.70 16.80
CA ALA A 232 -4.32 16.02 18.10
C ALA A 232 -4.48 14.89 19.13
N THR A 233 -5.61 14.17 19.12
CA THR A 233 -5.79 12.98 19.97
C THR A 233 -4.89 11.82 19.53
N ILE A 234 -4.72 11.58 18.23
CA ILE A 234 -3.78 10.56 17.70
C ILE A 234 -2.35 10.86 18.19
N ASP A 235 -1.93 12.12 18.14
CA ASP A 235 -0.64 12.53 18.68
C ASP A 235 -0.55 12.17 20.17
N ARG A 236 -1.51 12.61 20.99
CA ARG A 236 -1.53 12.30 22.44
C ARG A 236 -1.50 10.80 22.72
N LEU A 237 -2.17 9.99 21.90
CA LEU A 237 -2.21 8.54 22.03
C LEU A 237 -0.96 7.83 21.51
N THR A 238 -0.11 8.47 20.71
CA THR A 238 1.04 7.84 20.05
C THR A 238 1.90 6.96 20.97
N PRO A 239 2.38 7.40 22.15
CA PRO A 239 3.19 6.54 23.02
C PRO A 239 2.41 5.33 23.54
N TRP A 240 1.12 5.50 23.86
CA TRP A 240 0.25 4.39 24.29
C TRP A 240 -0.04 3.42 23.16
N ALA A 241 -0.30 3.93 21.95
CA ALA A 241 -0.49 3.13 20.76
C ALA A 241 0.77 2.30 20.43
N LEU A 242 1.97 2.84 20.63
CA LEU A 242 3.22 2.08 20.51
C LEU A 242 3.31 0.96 21.54
N VAL A 243 3.10 1.25 22.82
CA VAL A 243 3.18 0.24 23.89
C VAL A 243 2.14 -0.86 23.68
N ILE A 244 0.88 -0.49 23.45
CA ILE A 244 -0.21 -1.44 23.20
C ILE A 244 0.09 -2.25 21.93
N GLY A 245 0.56 -1.60 20.86
CA GLY A 245 0.89 -2.25 19.60
C GLY A 245 2.03 -3.25 19.72
N VAL A 246 3.09 -2.93 20.47
CA VAL A 246 4.20 -3.86 20.74
C VAL A 246 3.73 -5.05 21.57
N VAL A 247 2.98 -4.81 22.65
CA VAL A 247 2.47 -5.89 23.52
C VAL A 247 1.52 -6.80 22.73
N ALA A 248 0.55 -6.23 22.01
CA ALA A 248 -0.41 -6.99 21.23
C ALA A 248 0.24 -7.76 20.08
N ALA A 249 1.23 -7.16 19.40
CA ALA A 249 2.02 -7.86 18.38
C ALA A 249 2.83 -9.02 18.98
N GLY A 250 3.45 -8.81 20.13
CA GLY A 250 4.18 -9.86 20.85
C GLY A 250 3.28 -11.02 21.27
N LEU A 251 2.07 -10.73 21.76
CA LEU A 251 1.06 -11.76 22.10
C LEU A 251 0.62 -12.54 20.87
N TYR A 252 0.35 -11.87 19.75
CA TYR A 252 0.00 -12.54 18.50
C TYR A 252 1.15 -13.39 17.94
N MET A 253 2.38 -12.87 17.99
CA MET A 253 3.56 -13.54 17.45
C MET A 253 4.16 -14.57 18.40
N ALA A 254 3.67 -14.71 19.64
CA ALA A 254 4.23 -15.60 20.66
C ALA A 254 4.43 -17.05 20.19
N PRO A 255 3.50 -17.70 19.44
CA PRO A 255 3.72 -19.04 18.89
C PRO A 255 4.92 -19.15 17.94
N ASN A 256 5.27 -18.05 17.27
CA ASN A 256 6.44 -17.99 16.38
C ASN A 256 7.73 -17.59 17.11
N LEU A 257 7.62 -16.84 18.21
CA LEU A 257 8.78 -16.31 18.95
C LEU A 257 9.33 -17.29 19.99
N PHE A 258 8.47 -18.11 20.59
CA PHE A 258 8.85 -18.96 21.73
C PHE A 258 8.54 -20.43 21.43
N SER A 259 9.59 -21.25 21.44
CA SER A 259 9.47 -22.71 21.32
C SER A 259 8.58 -23.25 22.45
N GLY A 260 7.54 -24.00 22.11
CA GLY A 260 6.61 -24.61 23.06
C GLY A 260 5.30 -23.84 23.29
N VAL A 261 5.12 -22.69 22.65
CA VAL A 261 3.81 -22.01 22.61
C VAL A 261 3.02 -22.53 21.39
N PRO A 262 1.97 -23.34 21.57
CA PRO A 262 1.19 -23.84 20.44
C PRO A 262 0.33 -22.73 19.84
N TYR A 263 0.03 -22.86 18.54
CA TYR A 263 -1.00 -22.05 17.92
C TYR A 263 -2.37 -22.33 18.58
N PRO A 264 -3.14 -21.28 18.93
CA PRO A 264 -4.47 -21.47 19.49
C PRO A 264 -5.38 -22.26 18.54
N GLN A 265 -6.10 -23.24 19.09
CA GLN A 265 -7.08 -24.01 18.33
C GLN A 265 -8.25 -23.10 17.92
N ARG A 266 -8.70 -23.21 16.67
CA ARG A 266 -9.85 -22.47 16.15
C ARG A 266 -11.08 -22.68 17.04
N ASP A 267 -11.96 -21.67 17.05
CA ASP A 267 -13.22 -21.66 17.80
C ASP A 267 -13.09 -21.74 19.34
N THR A 268 -11.88 -21.56 19.88
CA THR A 268 -11.66 -21.43 21.33
C THR A 268 -11.64 -19.96 21.78
N PRO A 269 -11.96 -19.66 23.05
CA PRO A 269 -11.79 -18.31 23.60
C PRO A 269 -10.37 -17.78 23.47
N VAL A 270 -9.36 -18.66 23.53
CA VAL A 270 -7.94 -18.30 23.35
C VAL A 270 -7.67 -17.86 21.91
N TYR A 271 -8.24 -18.54 20.91
CA TYR A 271 -8.12 -18.12 19.52
C TYR A 271 -8.80 -16.77 19.25
N ILE A 272 -9.95 -16.51 19.88
CA ILE A 272 -10.60 -15.20 19.81
C ILE A 272 -9.69 -14.12 20.41
N ALA A 273 -9.11 -14.36 21.59
CA ALA A 273 -8.19 -13.42 22.22
C ALA A 273 -6.92 -13.18 21.39
N TRP A 274 -6.36 -14.23 20.79
CA TRP A 274 -5.20 -14.16 19.91
C TRP A 274 -5.50 -13.39 18.60
N SER A 275 -6.68 -13.62 18.01
CA SER A 275 -7.15 -12.89 16.82
C SER A 275 -7.42 -11.41 17.16
N LEU A 276 -7.99 -11.13 18.33
CA LEU A 276 -8.18 -9.76 18.79
C LEU A 276 -6.85 -9.05 19.06
N ALA A 277 -5.85 -9.75 19.59
CA ALA A 277 -4.50 -9.20 19.76
C ALA A 277 -3.91 -8.76 18.40
N PHE A 278 -4.13 -9.54 17.35
CA PHE A 278 -3.74 -9.15 15.99
C PHE A 278 -4.43 -7.87 15.52
N ASP A 279 -5.76 -7.76 15.66
CA ASP A 279 -6.50 -6.58 15.23
C ASP A 279 -6.17 -5.33 16.07
N VAL A 280 -5.94 -5.50 17.37
CA VAL A 280 -5.46 -4.43 18.26
C VAL A 280 -4.07 -3.97 17.83
N ALA A 281 -3.14 -4.90 17.61
CA ALA A 281 -1.79 -4.58 17.17
C ALA A 281 -1.80 -3.85 15.83
N ARG A 282 -2.51 -4.42 14.84
CA ARG A 282 -2.71 -3.84 13.51
C ARG A 282 -3.15 -2.39 13.56
N TRP A 283 -4.20 -2.06 14.32
CA TRP A 283 -4.73 -0.71 14.37
C TRP A 283 -3.88 0.25 15.21
N THR A 284 -3.35 -0.21 16.35
CA THR A 284 -2.54 0.65 17.22
C THR A 284 -1.18 0.98 16.58
N TRP A 285 -0.61 0.10 15.77
CA TRP A 285 0.53 0.44 14.92
C TRP A 285 0.18 1.51 13.88
N VAL A 286 -1.00 1.47 13.27
CA VAL A 286 -1.46 2.55 12.37
C VAL A 286 -1.56 3.88 13.11
N LEU A 287 -2.18 3.91 14.29
CA LEU A 287 -2.26 5.13 15.12
C LEU A 287 -0.87 5.66 15.50
N ALA A 288 0.01 4.77 15.95
CA ALA A 288 1.37 5.10 16.33
C ALA A 288 2.16 5.70 15.16
N LEU A 289 2.10 5.08 13.98
CA LEU A 289 2.81 5.55 12.79
C LEU A 289 2.23 6.86 12.26
N MET A 290 0.91 7.04 12.30
CA MET A 290 0.26 8.31 11.95
C MET A 290 0.73 9.45 12.87
N GLY A 291 0.75 9.24 14.18
CA GLY A 291 1.20 10.26 15.14
C GLY A 291 2.71 10.50 15.14
N LEU A 292 3.53 9.45 14.98
CA LEU A 292 4.98 9.60 14.77
C LEU A 292 5.28 10.35 13.47
N GLY A 293 4.57 10.03 12.38
CA GLY A 293 4.68 10.74 11.11
C GLY A 293 4.34 12.22 11.26
N HIS A 294 3.23 12.54 11.93
CA HIS A 294 2.82 13.92 12.16
C HIS A 294 3.85 14.71 12.99
N ARG A 295 4.43 14.09 14.02
CA ARG A 295 5.44 14.72 14.89
C ARG A 295 6.82 14.86 14.26
N LEU A 296 7.27 13.85 13.50
CA LEU A 296 8.67 13.73 13.06
C LEU A 296 8.88 14.02 11.57
N LEU A 297 7.84 13.85 10.76
CA LEU A 297 7.91 13.87 9.28
C LEU A 297 7.07 15.00 8.66
N ASN A 298 6.57 15.96 9.42
CA ASN A 298 5.79 17.07 8.85
C ASN A 298 6.69 18.20 8.29
N ARG A 299 7.54 17.86 7.31
CA ARG A 299 8.49 18.78 6.68
C ARG A 299 8.65 18.51 5.19
N ASP A 300 8.73 19.58 4.40
CA ASP A 300 9.08 19.48 2.99
C ASP A 300 10.59 19.23 2.81
N SER A 301 10.96 18.56 1.73
CA SER A 301 12.35 18.39 1.33
C SER A 301 12.47 18.05 -0.15
N ALA A 302 13.65 18.28 -0.73
CA ALA A 302 13.92 17.85 -2.12
C ALA A 302 13.74 16.33 -2.29
N VAL A 303 14.18 15.56 -1.29
CA VAL A 303 14.01 14.10 -1.26
C VAL A 303 12.53 13.74 -1.29
N LEU A 304 11.70 14.32 -0.40
CA LEU A 304 10.27 14.07 -0.38
C LEU A 304 9.63 14.41 -1.73
N ARG A 305 9.92 15.57 -2.31
CA ARG A 305 9.31 15.96 -3.60
C ARG A 305 9.61 14.96 -4.71
N TYR A 306 10.86 14.50 -4.78
CA TYR A 306 11.29 13.48 -5.74
C TYR A 306 10.63 12.12 -5.47
N THR A 307 10.75 11.59 -4.25
CA THR A 307 10.23 10.25 -3.90
C THR A 307 8.71 10.22 -3.93
N ASN A 308 8.04 11.32 -3.64
CA ASN A 308 6.59 11.45 -3.73
C ASN A 308 6.08 11.30 -5.17
N GLU A 309 6.83 11.79 -6.18
CA GLU A 309 6.55 11.54 -7.59
C GLU A 309 6.93 10.10 -8.01
N ALA A 310 8.01 9.55 -7.45
CA ALA A 310 8.52 8.22 -7.78
C ALA A 310 7.74 7.06 -7.14
N ALA A 311 7.07 7.29 -5.99
CA ALA A 311 6.48 6.23 -5.18
C ALA A 311 5.50 5.35 -5.95
N TYR A 312 4.62 5.95 -6.77
CA TYR A 312 3.61 5.17 -7.48
C TYR A 312 4.22 4.29 -8.61
N PRO A 313 5.12 4.81 -9.48
CA PRO A 313 5.88 3.95 -10.39
C PRO A 313 6.71 2.87 -9.70
N ILE A 314 7.41 3.20 -8.61
CA ILE A 314 8.20 2.25 -7.81
C ILE A 314 7.28 1.13 -7.29
N TYR A 315 6.11 1.48 -6.76
CA TYR A 315 5.11 0.51 -6.34
C TYR A 315 4.68 -0.44 -7.46
N ILE A 316 4.56 0.01 -8.71
CA ILE A 316 4.22 -0.90 -9.82
C ILE A 316 5.40 -1.79 -10.17
N LEU A 317 6.61 -1.22 -10.25
CA LEU A 317 7.81 -1.88 -10.76
C LEU A 317 8.50 -2.83 -9.76
N HIS A 318 8.38 -2.58 -8.45
CA HIS A 318 9.23 -3.25 -7.47
C HIS A 318 9.07 -4.78 -7.51
N LEU A 319 7.85 -5.34 -7.56
CA LEU A 319 7.67 -6.78 -7.54
C LEU A 319 8.13 -7.47 -8.84
N PRO A 320 7.84 -6.96 -10.05
CA PRO A 320 8.43 -7.50 -11.27
C PRO A 320 9.96 -7.52 -11.25
N VAL A 321 10.59 -6.41 -10.84
CA VAL A 321 12.05 -6.33 -10.71
C VAL A 321 12.55 -7.29 -9.63
N ASN A 322 11.89 -7.34 -8.47
CA ASN A 322 12.22 -8.24 -7.37
C ASN A 322 12.16 -9.70 -7.79
N THR A 323 11.15 -10.08 -8.58
CA THR A 323 10.98 -11.44 -9.11
C THR A 323 12.14 -11.82 -10.02
N VAL A 324 12.53 -10.93 -10.94
CA VAL A 324 13.66 -11.17 -11.85
C VAL A 324 14.99 -11.22 -11.08
N VAL A 325 15.24 -10.30 -10.16
CA VAL A 325 16.44 -10.32 -9.30
C VAL A 325 16.47 -11.59 -8.47
N GLY A 326 15.37 -11.93 -7.82
CA GLY A 326 15.19 -13.14 -7.01
C GLY A 326 15.53 -14.39 -7.80
N TYR A 327 15.02 -14.52 -9.03
CA TYR A 327 15.28 -15.65 -9.92
C TYR A 327 16.77 -15.98 -10.08
N PHE A 328 17.62 -14.96 -10.22
CA PHE A 328 19.07 -15.15 -10.34
C PHE A 328 19.74 -15.40 -8.99
N ILE A 329 19.38 -14.63 -7.95
CA ILE A 329 20.08 -14.67 -6.66
C ILE A 329 19.79 -15.95 -5.86
N VAL A 330 18.56 -16.49 -5.90
CA VAL A 330 18.24 -17.73 -5.15
C VAL A 330 19.04 -18.95 -5.60
N ARG A 331 19.59 -18.91 -6.82
CA ARG A 331 20.42 -19.97 -7.40
C ARG A 331 21.89 -19.90 -7.01
N MET A 332 22.31 -18.81 -6.37
CA MET A 332 23.66 -18.68 -5.85
C MET A 332 23.87 -19.63 -4.67
N ASP A 333 25.06 -20.21 -4.58
CA ASP A 333 25.50 -20.92 -3.39
C ASP A 333 26.00 -19.90 -2.35
N ALA A 334 25.06 -19.34 -1.60
CA ALA A 334 25.30 -18.31 -0.60
C ALA A 334 24.28 -18.41 0.55
N SER A 335 24.64 -17.87 1.71
CA SER A 335 23.73 -17.84 2.86
C SER A 335 22.48 -17.00 2.59
N ILE A 336 21.38 -17.31 3.27
CA ILE A 336 20.11 -16.57 3.16
C ILE A 336 20.31 -15.07 3.43
N GLY A 337 21.14 -14.72 4.42
CA GLY A 337 21.43 -13.32 4.74
C GLY A 337 22.07 -12.57 3.57
N VAL A 338 23.06 -13.17 2.91
CA VAL A 338 23.70 -12.59 1.71
C VAL A 338 22.68 -12.46 0.58
N LYS A 339 21.91 -13.51 0.30
CA LYS A 339 20.88 -13.48 -0.75
C LYS A 339 19.83 -12.39 -0.49
N TYR A 340 19.33 -12.29 0.73
CA TYR A 340 18.33 -11.29 1.11
C TYR A 340 18.86 -9.85 0.93
N VAL A 341 20.10 -9.58 1.35
CA VAL A 341 20.73 -8.27 1.16
C VAL A 341 20.91 -7.94 -0.33
N LEU A 342 21.39 -8.90 -1.12
CA LEU A 342 21.58 -8.70 -2.57
C LEU A 342 20.25 -8.48 -3.29
N ILE A 343 19.22 -9.26 -2.97
CA ILE A 343 17.88 -9.08 -3.55
C ILE A 343 17.34 -7.69 -3.23
N ASN A 344 17.43 -7.25 -1.98
CA ASN A 344 17.02 -5.90 -1.58
C ASN A 344 17.77 -4.81 -2.34
N LEU A 345 19.11 -4.88 -2.33
CA LEU A 345 19.98 -3.90 -2.95
C LEU A 345 19.71 -3.79 -4.45
N PHE A 346 19.72 -4.91 -5.17
CA PHE A 346 19.52 -4.92 -6.61
C PHE A 346 18.08 -4.59 -6.99
N THR A 347 17.07 -5.02 -6.23
CA THR A 347 15.68 -4.62 -6.46
C THR A 347 15.53 -3.11 -6.33
N PHE A 348 16.09 -2.52 -5.28
CA PHE A 348 16.08 -1.08 -5.05
C PHE A 348 16.78 -0.35 -6.21
N VAL A 349 18.04 -0.69 -6.50
CA VAL A 349 18.82 -0.04 -7.56
C VAL A 349 18.13 -0.15 -8.92
N PHE A 350 17.71 -1.34 -9.33
CA PHE A 350 17.13 -1.55 -10.66
C PHE A 350 15.73 -0.94 -10.78
N THR A 351 14.91 -0.97 -9.73
CA THR A 351 13.59 -0.32 -9.76
C THR A 351 13.72 1.19 -9.91
N PHE A 352 14.64 1.81 -9.17
CA PHE A 352 14.93 3.24 -9.34
C PHE A 352 15.55 3.55 -10.70
N ALA A 353 16.46 2.71 -11.20
CA ALA A 353 17.07 2.89 -12.51
C ALA A 353 16.03 2.83 -13.64
N VAL A 354 15.15 1.83 -13.64
CA VAL A 354 14.04 1.71 -14.61
C VAL A 354 13.12 2.93 -14.51
N TYR A 355 12.79 3.37 -13.29
CA TYR A 355 11.99 4.57 -13.10
C TYR A 355 12.66 5.83 -13.70
N ASP A 356 13.91 6.12 -13.34
CA ASP A 356 14.57 7.39 -13.69
C ASP A 356 15.05 7.45 -15.16
N VAL A 357 15.45 6.31 -15.72
CA VAL A 357 15.97 6.23 -17.09
C VAL A 357 14.83 6.05 -18.10
N ILE A 358 13.81 5.27 -17.76
CA ILE A 358 12.76 4.87 -18.72
C ILE A 358 11.44 5.58 -18.41
N VAL A 359 10.80 5.24 -17.29
CA VAL A 359 9.41 5.66 -17.00
C VAL A 359 9.28 7.18 -16.90
N LYS A 360 10.18 7.83 -16.17
CA LYS A 360 10.15 9.28 -15.94
C LYS A 360 10.44 10.10 -17.20
N ARG A 361 11.17 9.53 -18.17
CA ARG A 361 11.63 10.24 -19.37
C ARG A 361 10.63 10.15 -20.53
N ILE A 362 9.98 9.00 -20.70
CA ILE A 362 9.06 8.73 -21.83
C ILE A 362 7.63 9.21 -21.47
N PRO A 363 7.04 10.19 -22.19
CA PRO A 363 5.74 10.76 -21.86
C PRO A 363 4.59 9.74 -21.76
N LEU A 364 4.57 8.77 -22.68
CA LEU A 364 3.58 7.70 -22.67
C LEU A 364 3.69 6.84 -21.40
N LEU A 365 4.91 6.45 -21.02
CA LEU A 365 5.12 5.66 -19.81
C LEU A 365 4.82 6.47 -18.54
N ARG A 366 5.08 7.77 -18.51
CA ARG A 366 4.63 8.63 -17.39
C ARG A 366 3.12 8.49 -17.19
N LEU A 367 2.33 8.54 -18.27
CA LEU A 367 0.89 8.37 -18.20
C LEU A 367 0.50 6.96 -17.75
N LEU A 368 1.08 5.92 -18.38
CA LEU A 368 0.80 4.51 -18.08
C LEU A 368 1.22 4.11 -16.66
N PHE A 369 2.15 4.82 -16.04
CA PHE A 369 2.54 4.67 -14.63
C PHE A 369 1.90 5.74 -13.72
N GLY A 370 0.78 6.35 -14.13
CA GLY A 370 -0.03 7.23 -13.28
C GLY A 370 0.64 8.55 -12.86
N MET A 371 1.75 8.91 -13.49
CA MET A 371 2.47 10.15 -13.22
C MET A 371 1.79 11.34 -13.89
N LYS A 372 2.04 12.54 -13.34
CA LYS A 372 1.60 13.77 -14.00
C LYS A 372 2.34 13.97 -15.33
N PRO A 373 1.68 14.49 -16.38
CA PRO A 373 2.37 14.93 -17.59
C PRO A 373 3.50 15.91 -17.23
N LYS A 374 4.61 15.88 -17.97
CA LYS A 374 5.57 17.00 -17.89
C LYS A 374 4.82 18.25 -18.33
N ALA A 375 4.90 19.32 -17.55
CA ALA A 375 4.42 20.61 -18.01
C ALA A 375 5.13 20.88 -19.35
N ALA A 376 4.37 21.10 -20.42
CA ALA A 376 4.95 21.61 -21.63
C ALA A 376 5.67 22.89 -21.23
N THR A 377 6.98 22.96 -21.47
CA THR A 377 7.68 24.24 -21.53
C THR A 377 6.99 25.01 -22.63
N VAL A 378 5.97 25.80 -22.26
CA VAL A 378 5.43 26.83 -23.14
C VAL A 378 6.65 27.68 -23.47
N GLY A 379 7.07 27.60 -24.73
CA GLY A 379 8.23 28.36 -25.22
C GLY A 379 8.08 29.80 -24.76
N ALA A 380 9.15 30.35 -24.20
CA ALA A 380 9.21 31.76 -23.86
C ALA A 380 8.65 32.55 -25.05
N ALA A 381 7.50 33.20 -24.86
CA ALA A 381 7.00 34.15 -25.82
C ALA A 381 8.13 35.15 -26.08
N PRO A 382 8.46 35.48 -27.35
CA PRO A 382 9.55 36.40 -27.63
C PRO A 382 9.28 37.70 -26.89
N ALA A 383 10.25 38.11 -26.07
CA ALA A 383 10.20 39.34 -25.32
C ALA A 383 9.82 40.48 -26.27
N TYR A 384 8.70 41.13 -26.00
CA TYR A 384 8.27 42.33 -26.71
C TYR A 384 9.39 43.37 -26.59
N ARG A 385 10.17 43.57 -27.66
CA ARG A 385 11.10 44.69 -27.78
C ARG A 385 10.28 45.96 -27.58
N ARG A 386 10.46 46.64 -26.45
CA ARG A 386 10.09 48.05 -26.35
C ARG A 386 10.95 48.80 -27.36
N LEU A 387 10.34 49.20 -28.47
CA LEU A 387 10.91 50.23 -29.33
C LEU A 387 10.80 51.54 -28.55
N SER A 388 11.93 52.01 -28.07
CA SER A 388 12.16 53.39 -27.67
C SER A 388 12.36 54.25 -28.93
N HIS A 389 11.37 55.06 -29.27
CA HIS A 389 11.49 56.27 -30.08
C HIS A 389 10.52 57.28 -29.43
N VAL A 390 11.07 58.30 -28.76
CA VAL A 390 11.19 59.69 -29.25
C VAL A 390 9.84 60.29 -29.59
#